data_AF-A0A118HYK4-F1
#
_entry.id   AF-A0A118HYK4-F1
#
_cell.length_a   1.000
_cell.length_b   1.000
_cell.length_c   1.000
_cell.angle_alpha   90.00
_cell.angle_beta   90.00
_cell.angle_gamma   90.00
#
_symmetry.space_group_name_H-M   'P 1'
#
loop_
_entity.id
_entity.type
_entity.pdbx_description
1 polymer ?
#
loop_
_entity_poly.entity_id
_entity_poly.type
_entity_poly.pdbx_seq_one_letter_code
_entity_poly.pdbx_strand_id
1 'polypeptide(L)' 'MTPDQLDQHRGGDALIGQNYLTGAVTDNVANRVSTGSNSIADGSFANSSGLPTVIQNTGANVLIQNATVLNVRFGN' A
#
# COMPACT_ATOMS: atom_id res chain seq x y z
N MET A 1 3.14 -40.95 -2.67
CA MET A 1 2.49 -39.70 -2.26
C MET A 1 1.00 -39.91 -2.34
N THR A 2 0.30 -39.92 -1.20
CA THR A 2 -1.16 -40.00 -1.14
C THR A 2 -1.77 -38.68 -1.61
N PRO A 3 -3.06 -38.65 -2.00
CA PRO A 3 -3.76 -37.40 -2.30
C PRO A 3 -3.62 -36.36 -1.17
N ASP A 4 -3.70 -36.79 0.08
CA ASP A 4 -3.53 -35.92 1.27
C ASP A 4 -2.11 -35.35 1.39
N GLN A 5 -1.09 -36.14 1.03
CA GLN A 5 0.29 -35.66 0.98
C GLN A 5 0.49 -34.65 -0.15
N LEU A 6 -0.17 -34.84 -1.30
CA LEU A 6 -0.10 -33.87 -2.39
C LEU A 6 -0.88 -32.59 -2.03
N ASP A 7 -1.98 -32.67 -1.28
CA ASP A 7 -2.76 -31.52 -0.80
C ASP A 7 -1.94 -30.62 0.14
N GLN A 8 -1.17 -31.22 1.04
CA GLN A 8 -0.24 -30.49 1.92
C GLN A 8 0.91 -29.80 1.14
N HIS A 9 1.31 -30.34 -0.02
CA HIS A 9 2.35 -29.76 -0.88
C HIS A 9 1.82 -28.81 -1.97
N ARG A 10 0.53 -28.86 -2.28
CA ARG A 10 -0.13 -28.04 -3.32
C ARG A 10 -0.51 -26.65 -2.82
N GLY A 11 0.21 -26.06 -1.86
CA GLY A 11 0.05 -24.65 -1.47
C GLY A 11 -1.40 -24.20 -1.39
N GLY A 12 -2.25 -25.05 -0.78
CA GLY A 12 -3.70 -25.00 -0.79
C GLY A 12 -4.22 -23.86 0.08
N ASP A 13 -3.97 -22.63 -0.35
CA ASP A 13 -4.85 -21.51 -0.11
C ASP A 13 -4.56 -20.49 -1.22
N ALA A 14 -5.59 -20.12 -1.99
CA ALA A 14 -5.42 -19.04 -2.94
C ALA A 14 -5.18 -17.76 -2.11
N LEU A 15 -3.94 -17.27 -2.07
CA LEU A 15 -3.61 -15.98 -1.48
C LEU A 15 -4.14 -14.87 -2.40
N ILE A 16 -5.46 -14.66 -2.37
CA ILE A 16 -6.11 -13.62 -3.15
C ILE A 16 -5.93 -12.29 -2.41
N GLY A 17 -4.85 -11.59 -2.75
CA GLY A 17 -4.61 -10.24 -2.29
C GLY A 17 -5.45 -9.24 -3.07
N GLN A 18 -6.69 -8.97 -2.64
CA GLN A 18 -7.54 -7.98 -3.28
C GLN A 18 -7.49 -6.64 -2.55
N ASN A 19 -7.30 -5.57 -3.33
CA ASN A 19 -7.42 -4.19 -2.87
C ASN A 19 -8.50 -3.51 -3.70
N TYR A 20 -9.64 -3.22 -3.08
CA TYR A 20 -10.70 -2.42 -3.69
C TYR A 20 -10.67 -1.03 -3.06
N LEU A 21 -10.24 -0.03 -3.83
CA LEU A 21 -10.20 1.37 -3.41
C LEU A 21 -11.16 2.16 -4.26
N THR A 22 -12.21 2.68 -3.63
CA THR A 22 -13.16 3.60 -4.25
C THR A 22 -13.23 4.83 -3.37
N GLY A 23 -13.05 5.98 -3.99
CA GLY A 23 -13.17 7.25 -3.32
C GLY A 23 -13.34 8.33 -4.35
N ALA A 24 -13.99 9.40 -3.94
CA ALA A 24 -14.24 10.56 -4.75
C ALA A 24 -13.94 11.80 -3.92
N VAL A 25 -13.53 12.87 -4.61
CA VAL A 25 -13.39 14.20 -4.03
C VAL A 25 -14.39 15.08 -4.77
N THR A 26 -15.61 15.20 -4.24
CA THR A 26 -16.73 15.84 -4.93
C THR A 26 -17.21 17.07 -4.18
N ASP A 27 -17.69 18.06 -4.93
CA ASP A 27 -18.22 19.33 -4.42
C ASP A 27 -17.22 20.15 -3.59
N ASN A 28 -15.93 19.98 -3.88
CA ASN A 28 -14.87 20.69 -3.20
C ASN A 28 -14.67 22.11 -3.76
N VAL A 29 -14.68 23.11 -2.89
CA VAL A 29 -14.24 24.47 -3.17
C VAL A 29 -12.99 24.78 -2.34
N ALA A 30 -11.89 25.07 -3.01
CA ALA A 30 -10.66 25.54 -2.38
C ALA A 30 -10.44 27.01 -2.76
N ASN A 31 -10.59 27.93 -1.79
CA ASN A 31 -10.38 29.36 -2.00
C ASN A 31 -9.39 29.90 -0.97
N ARG A 32 -8.51 30.82 -1.39
CA ARG A 32 -7.39 31.36 -0.58
C ARG A 32 -6.52 30.26 0.02
N VAL A 33 -6.28 29.19 -0.74
CA VAL A 33 -5.46 28.07 -0.28
C VAL A 33 -3.98 28.39 -0.50
N SER A 34 -3.25 28.50 0.61
CA SER A 34 -1.79 28.47 0.61
C SER A 34 -1.34 27.06 0.96
N THR A 35 -0.67 26.38 0.04
CA THR A 35 -0.15 25.02 0.22
C THR A 35 1.32 25.07 0.63
N GLY A 36 1.75 24.09 1.42
CA GLY A 36 3.16 23.97 1.86
C GLY A 36 4.04 23.17 0.90
N SER A 37 5.23 22.80 1.39
CA SER A 37 6.15 21.89 0.72
C SER A 37 6.10 20.50 1.32
N ASN A 38 6.14 19.50 0.45
CA ASN A 38 6.42 18.13 0.80
C ASN A 38 7.95 18.03 0.89
N SER A 39 8.51 17.80 2.07
CA SER A 39 9.96 17.75 2.24
C SER A 39 10.37 16.39 2.82
N ILE A 40 11.29 15.74 2.12
CA ILE A 40 12.02 14.54 2.53
C ILE A 40 13.48 14.92 2.34
N ALA A 41 14.20 15.08 3.44
CA ALA A 41 15.59 15.53 3.44
C ALA A 41 16.58 14.36 3.40
N ASP A 42 17.86 14.69 3.28
CA ASP A 42 18.94 13.70 3.28
C ASP A 42 18.87 12.79 4.52
N GLY A 43 18.98 11.48 4.28
CA GLY A 43 18.92 10.48 5.33
C GLY A 43 17.51 10.08 5.80
N SER A 44 16.43 10.66 5.26
CA SER A 44 15.04 10.37 5.71
C SER A 44 14.66 8.88 5.64
N PHE A 45 15.32 8.13 4.76
CA PHE A 45 15.14 6.67 4.64
C PHE A 45 16.46 5.90 4.69
N ALA A 46 17.53 6.51 5.22
CA ALA A 46 18.78 5.80 5.44
C ALA A 46 18.52 4.58 6.35
N ASN A 47 19.01 3.42 5.94
CA ASN A 47 18.77 2.13 6.61
C ASN A 47 17.30 1.66 6.61
N SER A 48 16.43 2.22 5.76
CA SER A 48 15.09 1.65 5.58
C SER A 48 15.17 0.22 5.04
N SER A 49 14.38 -0.68 5.62
CA SER A 49 14.31 -2.09 5.26
C SER A 49 12.86 -2.55 5.32
N GLY A 50 12.50 -3.60 4.58
CA GLY A 50 11.12 -4.00 4.38
C GLY A 50 10.47 -3.21 3.25
N LEU A 51 9.24 -2.72 3.46
CA LEU A 51 8.42 -2.11 2.40
C LEU A 51 7.96 -0.69 2.78
N PRO A 52 8.88 0.30 2.82
CA PRO A 52 8.53 1.67 3.16
C PRO A 52 7.61 2.26 2.09
N THR A 53 6.51 2.90 2.51
CA THR A 53 5.61 3.64 1.61
C THR A 53 5.45 5.06 2.11
N VAL A 54 5.67 6.03 1.23
CA VAL A 54 5.65 7.45 1.58
C VAL A 54 4.79 8.18 0.58
N ILE A 55 3.84 8.95 1.08
CA ILE A 55 2.97 9.79 0.25
C ILE A 55 2.91 11.15 0.90
N GLN A 56 3.35 12.16 0.16
CA GLN A 56 3.32 13.54 0.60
C GLN A 56 2.41 14.32 -0.36
N ASN A 57 1.44 15.03 0.19
CA ASN A 57 0.58 15.91 -0.58
C ASN A 57 0.28 17.18 0.23
N THR A 58 0.73 18.33 -0.28
CA THR A 58 0.51 19.63 0.37
C THR A 58 -0.71 20.38 -0.15
N GLY A 59 -1.43 19.79 -1.10
CA GLY A 59 -2.59 20.37 -1.75
C GLY A 59 -3.85 20.35 -0.90
N ALA A 60 -4.86 21.09 -1.35
CA ALA A 60 -6.24 20.91 -0.92
C ALA A 60 -6.99 20.01 -1.91
N ASN A 61 -8.11 19.42 -1.48
CA ASN A 61 -8.95 18.57 -2.31
C ASN A 61 -8.25 17.29 -2.79
N VAL A 62 -7.51 16.66 -1.89
CA VAL A 62 -6.70 15.50 -2.22
C VAL A 62 -7.32 14.25 -1.60
N LEU A 63 -7.53 13.26 -2.45
CA LEU A 63 -7.77 11.89 -2.04
C LEU A 63 -6.53 11.06 -2.35
N ILE A 64 -5.98 10.42 -1.32
CA ILE A 64 -4.90 9.46 -1.44
C ILE A 64 -5.48 8.08 -1.16
N GLN A 65 -5.39 7.20 -2.14
CA GLN A 65 -5.78 5.80 -2.06
C GLN A 65 -4.56 4.95 -2.33
N ASN A 66 -3.88 4.55 -1.26
CA ASN A 66 -2.73 3.65 -1.33
C ASN A 66 -3.05 2.37 -0.58
N ALA A 67 -2.74 1.25 -1.20
CA ALA A 67 -2.83 -0.04 -0.55
C ALA A 67 -1.74 -0.95 -1.07
N THR A 68 -1.17 -1.71 -0.16
CA THR A 68 -0.12 -2.68 -0.41
C THR A 68 -0.62 -4.04 0.05
N VAL A 69 -0.69 -5.01 -0.86
CA VAL A 69 -0.87 -6.41 -0.47
C VAL A 69 0.49 -7.10 -0.44
N LEU A 70 0.84 -7.67 0.71
CA LEU A 70 2.02 -8.50 0.87
C LEU A 70 1.61 -9.92 1.24
N ASN A 71 1.79 -10.85 0.31
CA ASN A 71 1.57 -12.28 0.51
C ASN A 71 2.93 -12.95 0.79
N VAL A 72 3.11 -13.51 1.98
CA VAL A 72 4.35 -14.20 2.35
C VAL A 72 4.04 -15.65 2.69
N ARG A 73 4.82 -16.56 2.10
CA ARG A 73 4.89 -17.97 2.47
C ARG A 73 6.30 -18.26 2.95
N PHE A 74 6.42 -18.82 4.14
CA PHE A 74 7.68 -19.35 4.64
C PHE A 74 7.61 -20.87 4.47
N GLY A 75 8.60 -21.43 3.79
CA GLY A 75 8.64 -22.87 3.52
C GLY A 75 9.33 -23.65 4.64
N ASN A 76 8.93 -24.93 4.74
CA ASN A 76 9.88 -26.04 4.83
C ASN A 76 9.80 -26.81 3.51
#